data_AF-A0A916NFS5-F1
#
_entry.id   AF-A0A916NFS5-F1
#
_cell.length_a   1.000
_cell.length_b   1.000
_cell.length_c   1.000
_cell.angle_alpha   90.00
_cell.angle_beta   90.00
_cell.angle_gamma   90.00
#
_symmetry.space_group_name_H-M   'P 1'
#
loop_
_entity.id
_entity.type
_entity.pdbx_description
1 polymer ?
#
loop_
_entity_poly.entity_id
_entity_poly.type
_entity_poly.pdbx_seq_one_letter_code
_entity_poly.pdbx_strand_id
1 'polypeptide(L)'
;MPMPHSLRKWLCLMLLVSTEPSWAQDLVECKRIDQEQLAAATTETLLFLRCRARRISYEAPRLKGVPQRVKDDVMFACLDQADAVEHQLRVRHGYTRESLSRERCE
;
A
#
# COMPACT_ATOMS: atom_id res chain seq x y z
N MET A 1 54.17 25.82 13.25
CA MET A 1 52.87 26.19 13.84
C MET A 1 51.85 25.14 13.44
N PRO A 2 51.24 24.42 14.38
CA PRO A 2 50.32 23.32 14.09
C PRO A 2 48.84 23.70 14.32
N MET A 3 47.96 22.93 13.65
CA MET A 3 46.49 22.80 13.82
C MET A 3 45.62 23.96 13.29
N PRO A 4 44.28 23.84 13.09
CA PRO A 4 43.42 22.64 13.12
C PRO A 4 42.28 22.57 12.06
N HIS A 5 41.71 21.36 11.90
CA HIS A 5 40.26 21.09 11.78
C HIS A 5 39.48 21.62 10.55
N SER A 6 39.50 20.90 9.43
CA SER A 6 38.43 21.02 8.42
C SER A 6 38.11 19.68 7.73
N LEU A 7 37.99 18.61 8.52
CA LEU A 7 37.51 17.30 8.04
C LEU A 7 36.38 16.76 8.94
N ARG A 8 35.63 17.65 9.61
CA ARG A 8 34.54 17.29 10.52
C ARG A 8 33.16 17.84 10.11
N LYS A 9 33.09 18.62 9.02
CA LYS A 9 31.83 19.25 8.57
C LYS A 9 31.10 18.53 7.45
N TRP A 10 31.70 17.50 6.85
CA TRP A 10 31.10 16.77 5.71
C TRP A 10 30.45 15.42 6.09
N LEU A 11 30.46 15.04 7.37
CA LEU A 11 29.84 13.80 7.85
C LEU A 11 28.47 14.00 8.51
N CYS A 12 28.02 15.23 8.71
CA CYS A 12 26.70 15.53 9.29
C CYS A 12 25.63 15.92 8.25
N LEU A 13 25.99 16.05 6.97
CA LEU A 13 25.05 16.45 5.91
C LEU A 13 24.33 15.26 5.23
N MET A 14 24.71 14.02 5.56
CA MET A 14 24.06 12.80 5.06
C MET A 14 22.99 12.23 6.01
N LEU A 15 22.68 12.94 7.11
CA LEU A 15 21.68 12.53 8.10
C LEU A 15 20.29 13.12 7.86
N LEU A 16 20.09 13.84 6.76
CA LEU A 16 18.75 14.10 6.21
C LEU A 16 18.31 12.89 5.38
N VAL A 17 18.31 11.72 6.03
CA VAL A 17 17.50 10.59 5.57
C VAL A 17 16.07 11.07 5.65
N SER A 18 15.45 11.17 4.48
CA SER A 18 14.07 11.51 4.24
C SER A 18 13.13 10.73 5.16
N THR A 19 12.77 11.32 6.29
CA THR A 19 11.52 10.99 6.99
C THR A 19 10.40 11.76 6.29
N GLU A 20 10.19 11.47 5.01
CA GLU A 20 8.88 11.78 4.44
C GLU A 20 7.86 10.92 5.21
N PRO A 21 6.76 11.51 5.69
CA PRO A 21 5.73 10.75 6.34
C PRO A 21 5.27 9.64 5.38
N SER A 22 5.28 8.40 5.88
CA SER A 22 4.88 7.12 5.27
C SER A 22 3.60 7.11 4.41
N TRP A 23 2.87 8.22 4.35
CA TRP A 23 1.61 8.40 3.65
C TRP A 23 1.82 8.74 2.16
N ALA A 24 2.96 9.32 1.77
CA ALA A 24 3.25 9.63 0.37
C ALA A 24 3.75 8.41 -0.43
N GLN A 25 4.33 7.40 0.25
CA GLN A 25 4.64 6.09 -0.34
C GLN A 25 3.42 5.20 -0.46
N ASP A 26 2.36 5.52 0.28
CA ASP A 26 1.10 4.80 0.20
C ASP A 26 0.51 5.01 -1.21
N LEU A 27 0.64 6.16 -1.89
CA LEU A 27 0.20 6.40 -3.29
C LEU A 27 0.73 5.46 -4.40
N VAL A 28 1.65 4.55 -4.06
CA VAL A 28 1.94 3.30 -4.80
C VAL A 28 0.94 2.19 -4.38
N GLU A 29 -0.32 2.57 -4.21
CA GLU A 29 -1.22 2.05 -3.15
C GLU A 29 -1.76 0.66 -3.41
N CYS A 30 -2.05 0.38 -4.68
CA CYS A 30 -2.58 -0.90 -5.10
C CYS A 30 -1.87 -1.40 -6.36
N LYS A 31 -0.55 -1.62 -6.24
CA LYS A 31 0.20 -2.30 -7.30
C LYS A 31 -0.35 -3.70 -7.52
N ARG A 32 -0.41 -4.12 -8.78
CA ARG A 32 -0.74 -5.48 -9.17
C ARG A 32 0.18 -6.46 -8.42
N ILE A 33 -0.44 -7.32 -7.61
CA ILE A 33 0.25 -8.37 -6.87
C ILE A 33 0.39 -9.57 -7.81
N ASP A 34 1.58 -10.17 -7.82
CA ASP A 34 1.82 -11.39 -8.57
C ASP A 34 1.04 -12.58 -7.99
N GLN A 35 0.60 -13.50 -8.85
CA GLN A 35 -0.20 -14.65 -8.45
C GLN A 35 0.56 -15.57 -7.48
N GLU A 36 1.88 -15.70 -7.61
CA GLU A 36 2.70 -16.50 -6.70
C GLU A 36 2.77 -15.87 -5.31
N GLN A 37 2.84 -14.53 -5.23
CA GLN A 37 2.80 -13.80 -3.97
C GLN A 37 1.43 -13.95 -3.28
N LEU A 38 0.34 -13.85 -4.04
CA LEU A 38 -1.01 -14.12 -3.52
C LEU A 38 -1.17 -15.57 -3.04
N ALA A 39 -0.57 -16.52 -3.76
CA ALA A 39 -0.62 -17.93 -3.42
C ALA A 39 0.16 -18.30 -2.16
N ALA A 40 1.24 -17.57 -1.87
CA ALA A 40 2.09 -17.77 -0.69
C ALA A 40 1.63 -16.95 0.53
N ALA A 41 0.76 -15.96 0.35
CA ALA A 41 0.28 -15.10 1.42
C ALA A 41 -0.59 -15.87 2.44
N THR A 42 -0.50 -15.47 3.71
CA THR A 42 -1.36 -16.00 4.77
C THR A 42 -2.77 -15.44 4.64
N THR A 43 -3.77 -16.13 5.23
CA THR A 43 -5.15 -15.64 5.29
C THR A 43 -5.22 -14.22 5.88
N GLU A 44 -4.52 -13.99 7.00
CA GLU A 44 -4.46 -12.68 7.66
C GLU A 44 -3.90 -11.59 6.72
N THR A 45 -2.81 -11.89 6.00
CA THR A 45 -2.22 -10.96 5.03
C THR A 45 -3.20 -10.65 3.90
N LEU A 46 -3.89 -11.66 3.38
CA LEU A 46 -4.89 -11.48 2.32
C LEU A 46 -6.05 -10.61 2.82
N LEU A 47 -6.57 -10.85 4.01
CA LEU A 47 -7.63 -10.03 4.59
C LEU A 47 -7.21 -8.58 4.80
N PHE A 48 -5.99 -8.37 5.31
CA PHE A 48 -5.40 -7.05 5.42
C PHE A 48 -5.31 -6.34 4.05
N LEU A 49 -4.78 -7.02 3.03
CA LEU A 49 -4.62 -6.47 1.68
C LEU A 49 -5.97 -6.12 1.05
N ARG A 50 -6.96 -7.00 1.17
CA ARG A 50 -8.34 -6.77 0.73
C ARG A 50 -8.90 -5.49 1.35
N CYS A 51 -8.74 -5.36 2.66
CA CYS A 51 -9.32 -4.26 3.41
C CYS A 51 -8.63 -2.93 3.14
N ARG A 52 -7.30 -2.94 3.09
CA ARG A 52 -6.52 -1.79 2.67
C ARG A 52 -6.94 -1.32 1.28
N ALA A 53 -6.98 -2.22 0.29
CA ALA A 53 -7.35 -1.88 -1.08
C ALA A 53 -8.77 -1.31 -1.19
N ARG A 54 -9.76 -1.92 -0.52
CA ARG A 54 -11.13 -1.36 -0.47
C ARG A 54 -11.16 0.03 0.13
N ARG A 55 -10.48 0.26 1.26
CA ARG A 55 -10.43 1.59 1.90
C ARG A 55 -9.87 2.65 0.96
N ILE A 56 -8.72 2.37 0.35
CA ILE A 56 -8.08 3.29 -0.60
C ILE A 56 -9.00 3.57 -1.78
N SER A 57 -9.68 2.55 -2.33
CA SER A 57 -10.60 2.76 -3.46
C SER A 57 -11.73 3.74 -3.13
N TYR A 58 -12.20 3.76 -1.88
CA TYR A 58 -13.24 4.70 -1.42
C TYR A 58 -12.69 6.10 -1.10
N GLU A 59 -11.41 6.19 -0.74
CA GLU A 59 -10.73 7.44 -0.42
C GLU A 59 -10.18 8.15 -1.66
N ALA A 60 -9.80 7.40 -2.71
CA ALA A 60 -9.21 7.93 -3.93
C ALA A 60 -10.03 9.05 -4.60
N PRO A 61 -11.38 8.97 -4.71
CA PRO A 61 -12.18 10.08 -5.25
C PRO A 61 -12.09 11.37 -4.43
N ARG A 62 -11.78 11.27 -3.14
CA ARG A 62 -11.72 12.38 -2.17
C ARG A 62 -10.38 13.12 -2.18
N LEU A 63 -9.38 12.63 -2.90
CA LEU A 63 -8.08 13.28 -3.03
C LEU A 63 -8.23 14.70 -3.61
N LYS A 64 -7.64 15.69 -2.93
CA LYS A 64 -7.66 17.09 -3.36
C LYS A 64 -6.39 17.42 -4.14
N GLY A 65 -6.49 18.26 -5.17
CA GLY A 65 -5.34 18.68 -5.97
C GLY A 65 -4.76 17.61 -6.91
N VAL A 66 -5.39 16.43 -6.99
CA VAL A 66 -4.98 15.32 -7.86
C VAL A 66 -5.84 15.31 -9.14
N PRO A 67 -5.27 15.10 -10.34
CA PRO A 67 -6.04 14.96 -11.58
C PRO A 67 -7.05 13.83 -11.51
N GLN A 68 -8.25 14.01 -12.08
CA GLN A 68 -9.32 13.01 -12.02
C GLN A 68 -8.86 11.63 -12.53
N ARG A 69 -8.12 11.61 -13.65
CA ARG A 69 -7.54 10.38 -14.21
C ARG A 69 -6.71 9.60 -13.19
N VAL A 70 -5.90 10.28 -12.39
CA VAL A 70 -5.05 9.62 -11.38
C VAL A 70 -5.90 9.05 -10.25
N LYS A 71 -6.96 9.75 -9.84
CA LYS A 71 -7.91 9.22 -8.84
C LYS A 71 -8.59 7.95 -9.35
N ASP A 72 -9.02 7.97 -10.61
CA ASP A 72 -9.67 6.84 -11.26
C ASP A 72 -8.69 5.67 -11.38
N ASP A 73 -7.45 5.91 -11.81
CA ASP A 73 -6.40 4.89 -11.92
C ASP A 73 -6.13 4.21 -10.56
N VAL A 74 -6.02 4.98 -9.48
CA VAL A 74 -5.85 4.44 -8.12
C VAL A 74 -7.09 3.66 -7.68
N MET A 75 -8.28 4.23 -7.87
CA MET A 75 -9.54 3.58 -7.50
C MET A 75 -9.67 2.22 -8.18
N PHE A 76 -9.48 2.17 -9.50
CA PHE A 76 -9.61 0.93 -10.27
C PHE A 76 -8.52 -0.07 -9.93
N ALA A 77 -7.26 0.35 -9.81
CA ALA A 77 -6.17 -0.55 -9.40
C ALA A 77 -6.44 -1.20 -8.03
N CYS A 78 -7.02 -0.44 -7.10
CA CYS A 78 -7.39 -0.95 -5.79
C CYS A 78 -8.60 -1.89 -5.80
N LEU A 79 -9.59 -1.63 -6.65
CA LEU A 79 -10.71 -2.56 -6.82
C LEU A 79 -10.23 -3.88 -7.43
N ASP A 80 -9.38 -3.83 -8.45
CA ASP A 80 -8.79 -5.02 -9.07
C ASP A 80 -7.97 -5.85 -8.08
N GLN A 81 -7.16 -5.19 -7.25
CA GLN A 81 -6.41 -5.88 -6.21
C GLN A 81 -7.34 -6.52 -5.17
N ALA A 82 -8.37 -5.80 -4.70
CA ALA A 82 -9.33 -6.35 -3.76
C ALA A 82 -10.03 -7.59 -4.32
N ASP A 83 -10.43 -7.56 -5.59
CA ASP A 83 -11.06 -8.69 -6.26
C ASP A 83 -10.12 -9.89 -6.42
N ALA A 84 -8.86 -9.65 -6.81
CA ALA A 84 -7.85 -10.71 -6.90
C ALA A 84 -7.59 -11.39 -5.55
N VAL A 85 -7.49 -10.60 -4.48
CA VAL A 85 -7.31 -11.09 -3.11
C VAL A 85 -8.55 -11.84 -2.62
N GLU A 86 -9.76 -11.32 -2.87
CA GLU A 86 -11.02 -12.02 -2.55
C GLU A 86 -11.13 -13.35 -3.29
N HIS A 87 -10.74 -13.39 -4.56
CA HIS A 87 -10.70 -14.63 -5.32
C HIS A 87 -9.75 -15.64 -4.67
N GLN A 88 -8.55 -15.20 -4.27
CA GLN A 88 -7.58 -16.05 -3.59
C GLN A 88 -8.09 -16.60 -2.25
N LEU A 89 -8.71 -15.74 -1.43
CA LEU A 89 -9.36 -16.14 -0.17
C LEU A 89 -10.44 -17.21 -0.39
N ARG A 90 -11.24 -17.07 -1.46
CA ARG A 90 -12.29 -18.02 -1.79
C ARG A 90 -11.74 -19.36 -2.27
N VAL A 91 -10.77 -19.34 -3.19
CA VAL A 91 -10.26 -20.55 -3.85
C VAL A 91 -9.34 -21.36 -2.93
N ARG A 92 -8.49 -20.70 -2.13
CA ARG A 92 -7.51 -21.40 -1.29
C ARG A 92 -7.89 -21.53 0.17
N HIS A 93 -8.64 -20.58 0.71
CA HIS A 93 -8.91 -20.50 2.15
C HIS A 93 -10.37 -20.81 2.50
N GLY A 94 -11.19 -21.19 1.51
CA GLY A 94 -12.56 -21.64 1.74
C GLY A 94 -13.55 -20.54 2.11
N TYR A 95 -13.19 -19.27 1.91
CA TYR A 95 -14.10 -18.16 2.18
C TYR A 95 -15.28 -18.14 1.21
N THR A 96 -16.43 -17.67 1.68
CA THR A 96 -17.61 -17.40 0.87
C THR A 96 -17.79 -15.89 0.68
N ARG A 97 -18.62 -15.47 -0.28
CA ARG A 97 -18.98 -14.05 -0.40
C ARG A 97 -19.63 -13.55 0.90
N GLU A 98 -20.44 -14.40 1.54
CA GLU A 98 -21.10 -14.08 2.79
C GLU A 98 -20.11 -13.94 3.95
N SER A 99 -19.13 -14.83 4.10
CA SER A 99 -18.12 -14.71 5.17
C SER A 99 -17.27 -13.45 4.99
N LEU A 100 -16.83 -13.17 3.75
CA LEU A 100 -16.08 -11.95 3.43
C LEU A 100 -16.91 -10.68 3.66
N SER A 101 -18.22 -10.71 3.43
CA SER A 101 -19.08 -9.55 3.71
C SER A 101 -19.22 -9.24 5.20
N ARG A 102 -19.08 -10.26 6.06
CA ARG A 102 -19.15 -10.13 7.52
C ARG A 102 -17.82 -9.70 8.12
N GLU A 103 -16.70 -10.06 7.50
CA GLU A 103 -15.40 -9.49 7.81
C GLU A 103 -15.33 -8.05 7.32
N ARG A 104 -15.75 -7.15 8.21
CA ARG A 104 -15.59 -5.72 8.03
C ARG A 104 -14.11 -5.38 8.17
N CYS A 105 -13.69 -4.50 7.28
CA CYS A 105 -12.40 -3.84 7.34
C CYS A 105 -12.45 -2.82 8.46
N GLU A 106 -11.78 -3.12 9.58
CA GLU A 106 -11.58 -2.18 10.69
C GLU A 106 -10.59 -1.07 10.32
#